data_AF-A0A2R6E6I7-F1
#
_entry.id   AF-A0A2R6E6I7-F1
#
_cell.length_a   1.000
_cell.length_b   1.000
_cell.length_c   1.000
_cell.angle_alpha   90.00
_cell.angle_beta   90.00
_cell.angle_gamma   90.00
#
_symmetry.space_group_name_H-M   'P 1'
#
loop_
_entity.id
_entity.type
_entity.pdbx_description
1 polymer ?
#
loop_
_entity_poly.entity_id
_entity_poly.type
_entity_poly.pdbx_seq_one_letter_code
_entity_poly.pdbx_strand_id
1 'polypeptide(L)'
;MTIEPEFLDELDRFDAALDRETAALRQGEQQSPRVGEGLTFSDYRRYSPGDDTRLIDWKLYGRTEEFFIKQYEEERNLTVHVLVDASASMDFGDGPAHKFEYGAKVGLGFAYLTAEEHNDFLFSTFRERAERLDAGRSNRGEVLDCIDQVNATDPRGETDLAEVLEAYADRIRTRSLAVVVTDCLAEPGTVASGVEALLRDDVDVLVVRPVAPEERDPDVVGDALFVDPETEAERRSYFSGSLARQYRSRLDTHVEAVDDRLTALGADHTLVDTGEAYFDSFASVWLG
;
A
#
# COMPACT_ATOMS: atom_id res chain seq x y z
N MET A 1 7.65 -7.40 19.93
CA MET A 1 7.59 -7.47 18.46
C MET A 1 8.06 -6.13 17.95
N THR A 2 9.06 -6.09 17.08
CA THR A 2 9.75 -4.83 16.73
C THR A 2 10.35 -4.94 15.34
N ILE A 3 9.89 -4.07 14.43
CA ILE A 3 10.50 -3.83 13.14
C ILE A 3 11.85 -3.15 13.40
N GLU A 4 12.95 -3.83 13.11
CA GLU A 4 14.29 -3.29 13.31
C GLU A 4 14.69 -2.33 12.18
N PRO A 5 15.47 -1.27 12.45
CA PRO A 5 15.94 -0.35 11.41
C PRO A 5 16.74 -1.02 10.27
N GLU A 6 17.36 -2.17 10.54
CA GLU A 6 18.06 -2.98 9.53
C GLU A 6 17.13 -3.40 8.37
N PHE A 7 15.81 -3.40 8.58
CA PHE A 7 14.79 -3.58 7.54
C PHE A 7 14.97 -2.63 6.35
N LEU A 8 15.39 -1.37 6.60
CA LEU A 8 15.63 -0.42 5.50
C LEU A 8 16.86 -0.79 4.66
N ASP A 9 17.90 -1.36 5.29
CA ASP A 9 19.08 -1.84 4.57
C ASP A 9 18.75 -3.08 3.74
N GLU A 10 17.76 -3.87 4.14
CA GLU A 10 17.23 -4.97 3.35
C GLU A 10 16.38 -4.46 2.17
N LEU A 11 15.56 -3.42 2.38
CA LEU A 11 14.84 -2.72 1.29
C LEU A 11 15.81 -2.09 0.28
N ASP A 12 16.92 -1.50 0.72
CA ASP A 12 17.99 -0.99 -0.17
C ASP A 12 18.53 -2.08 -1.10
N ARG A 13 18.75 -3.29 -0.57
CA ARG A 13 19.26 -4.42 -1.36
C ARG A 13 18.21 -4.93 -2.34
N PHE A 14 16.95 -4.92 -1.92
CA PHE A 14 15.81 -5.31 -2.73
C PHE A 14 15.61 -4.35 -3.91
N ASP A 15 15.57 -3.05 -3.65
CA ASP A 15 15.43 -2.00 -4.66
C ASP A 15 16.54 -2.09 -5.72
N ALA A 16 17.80 -2.18 -5.27
CA ALA A 16 18.94 -2.39 -6.15
C ALA A 16 18.89 -3.73 -6.93
N ALA A 17 18.15 -4.73 -6.47
CA ALA A 17 17.95 -5.99 -7.18
C ALA A 17 16.87 -5.85 -8.26
N LEU A 18 15.75 -5.18 -7.95
CA LEU A 18 14.70 -4.84 -8.92
C LEU A 18 15.25 -4.00 -10.07
N ASP A 19 16.07 -2.99 -9.78
CA ASP A 19 16.73 -2.16 -10.79
C ASP A 19 17.61 -2.98 -11.75
N ARG A 20 18.33 -3.97 -11.22
CA ARG A 20 19.17 -4.84 -12.04
C ARG A 20 18.33 -5.76 -12.93
N GLU A 21 17.21 -6.26 -12.42
CA GLU A 21 16.30 -7.13 -13.16
C GLU A 21 15.56 -6.37 -14.27
N THR A 22 15.03 -5.18 -13.96
CA THR A 22 14.40 -4.30 -14.95
C THR A 22 15.40 -3.83 -16.02
N ALA A 23 16.64 -3.50 -15.64
CA ALA A 23 17.71 -3.17 -16.60
C ALA A 23 18.06 -4.35 -17.53
N ALA A 24 18.03 -5.59 -17.00
CA ALA A 24 18.25 -6.80 -17.80
C ALA A 24 17.08 -7.07 -18.75
N LEU A 25 15.84 -6.87 -18.31
CA LEU A 25 14.63 -6.98 -19.15
C LEU A 25 14.60 -5.94 -20.28
N ARG A 26 15.06 -4.71 -20.00
CA ARG A 26 15.21 -3.62 -20.99
C ARG A 26 16.22 -3.93 -22.12
N GLN A 27 17.08 -4.95 -21.99
CA GLN A 27 17.96 -5.43 -23.06
C GLN A 27 17.30 -6.47 -24.00
N GLY A 28 16.10 -6.97 -23.66
CA GLY A 28 15.46 -8.10 -24.34
C GLY A 28 14.21 -7.77 -25.15
N GLU A 29 13.27 -6.97 -24.66
CA GLU A 29 12.00 -6.65 -25.34
C GLU A 29 11.28 -5.48 -24.65
N GLN A 30 10.25 -4.93 -25.32
CA GLN A 30 9.63 -3.61 -25.07
C GLN A 30 9.15 -3.33 -23.64
N GLN A 31 9.24 -2.04 -23.29
CA GLN A 31 8.85 -1.39 -22.03
C GLN A 31 7.47 -1.83 -21.49
N SER A 32 7.43 -2.15 -20.20
CA SER A 32 6.20 -2.06 -19.39
C SER A 32 6.05 -0.64 -18.83
N PRO A 33 4.83 -0.08 -18.75
CA PRO A 33 4.60 1.27 -18.27
C PRO A 33 4.32 1.25 -16.76
N ARG A 34 5.08 2.01 -15.97
CA ARG A 34 4.63 2.73 -14.76
C ARG A 34 5.83 3.39 -14.07
N VAL A 35 5.52 4.51 -13.42
CA VAL A 35 6.38 5.46 -12.71
C VAL A 35 7.13 6.41 -13.65
N GLY A 36 6.63 7.65 -13.69
CA GLY A 36 7.20 8.78 -14.41
C GLY A 36 8.17 9.55 -13.52
N GLU A 37 9.27 9.97 -14.15
CA GLU A 37 10.34 10.82 -13.61
C GLU A 37 10.08 12.31 -13.93
N GLY A 38 9.77 13.16 -12.94
CA GLY A 38 9.64 14.62 -13.12
C GLY A 38 10.88 15.38 -12.60
N LEU A 39 11.41 16.46 -13.17
CA LEU A 39 11.10 17.27 -14.37
C LEU A 39 12.18 17.04 -15.42
N THR A 40 11.88 16.29 -16.49
CA THR A 40 12.81 16.16 -17.60
C THR A 40 12.64 17.32 -18.57
N PHE A 41 13.74 17.97 -18.94
CA PHE A 41 13.76 18.87 -20.09
C PHE A 41 13.24 18.10 -21.31
N SER A 42 12.07 18.46 -21.81
CA SER A 42 11.42 17.73 -22.90
C SER A 42 12.02 18.13 -24.26
N ASP A 43 11.87 19.40 -24.65
CA ASP A 43 12.53 19.98 -25.83
C ASP A 43 12.46 21.52 -25.80
N TYR A 44 13.20 22.16 -26.71
CA TYR A 44 12.99 23.56 -27.07
C TYR A 44 11.96 23.67 -28.18
N ARG A 45 10.83 24.33 -27.93
CA ARG A 45 9.91 24.73 -29.01
C ARG A 45 10.19 26.16 -29.43
N ARG A 46 10.17 26.43 -30.74
CA ARG A 46 10.18 27.81 -31.24
C ARG A 46 8.98 28.58 -30.68
N TYR A 47 9.26 29.74 -30.11
CA TYR A 47 8.26 30.65 -29.57
C TYR A 47 7.25 31.03 -30.65
N SER A 48 5.97 30.97 -30.28
CA SER A 48 4.86 31.44 -31.10
C SER A 48 4.11 32.57 -30.39
N PRO A 49 3.53 33.54 -31.12
CA PRO A 49 2.75 34.60 -30.49
C PRO A 49 1.61 34.03 -29.65
N GLY A 50 1.65 34.29 -28.33
CA GLY A 50 0.71 33.73 -27.34
C GLY A 50 1.40 32.91 -26.25
N ASP A 51 2.65 32.48 -26.44
CA ASP A 51 3.43 31.76 -25.44
C ASP A 51 3.91 32.68 -24.29
N ASP A 52 4.07 32.15 -23.08
CA ASP A 52 4.59 32.93 -21.95
C ASP A 52 6.08 33.26 -22.16
N THR A 53 6.35 34.55 -22.39
CA THR A 53 7.71 35.09 -22.57
C THR A 53 8.66 34.84 -21.40
N ARG A 54 8.16 34.50 -20.21
CA ARG A 54 9.01 34.10 -19.06
C ARG A 54 9.74 32.77 -19.27
N LEU A 55 9.20 31.91 -20.14
CA LEU A 55 9.75 30.59 -20.44
C LEU A 55 10.82 30.62 -21.54
N ILE A 56 11.14 31.81 -22.07
CA ILE A 56 12.16 31.99 -23.11
C ILE A 56 13.56 31.69 -22.55
N ASP A 57 14.31 30.82 -23.24
CA ASP A 57 15.72 30.61 -22.93
C ASP A 57 16.59 31.69 -23.61
N TRP A 58 16.96 32.70 -22.82
CA TRP A 58 17.83 33.79 -23.27
C TRP A 58 19.26 33.36 -23.62
N LYS A 59 19.75 32.23 -23.08
CA LYS A 59 21.08 31.69 -23.42
C LYS A 59 21.06 31.01 -24.79
N LEU A 60 19.99 30.28 -25.11
CA LEU A 60 19.81 29.66 -26.41
C LEU A 60 19.61 30.73 -27.49
N TYR A 61 18.79 31.75 -27.20
CA TYR A 61 18.65 32.92 -28.08
C TYR A 61 19.99 33.57 -28.43
N GLY A 62 20.89 33.73 -27.45
CA GLY A 62 22.22 34.28 -27.68
C GLY A 62 23.13 33.45 -28.61
N ARG A 63 22.73 32.22 -28.97
CA ARG A 63 23.46 31.32 -29.88
C ARG A 63 22.76 31.13 -31.22
N THR A 64 21.44 31.14 -31.23
CA THR A 64 20.63 30.80 -32.42
C THR A 64 19.96 32.01 -33.07
N GLU A 65 19.89 33.16 -32.38
CA GLU A 65 19.13 34.36 -32.76
C GLU A 65 17.61 34.09 -32.98
N GLU A 66 17.13 32.93 -32.55
CA GLU A 66 15.73 32.52 -32.62
C GLU A 66 15.16 32.34 -31.21
N PHE A 67 13.91 32.74 -31.02
CA PHE A 67 13.22 32.61 -29.74
C PHE A 67 12.74 31.18 -29.54
N PHE A 68 13.23 30.54 -28.48
CA PHE A 68 12.79 29.22 -28.04
C PHE A 68 12.25 29.32 -26.61
N ILE A 69 11.15 28.62 -26.35
CA ILE A 69 10.61 28.41 -25.01
C ILE A 69 11.05 27.03 -24.52
N LYS A 70 11.38 26.94 -23.23
CA LYS A 70 11.54 25.64 -22.56
C LYS A 70 10.16 25.01 -22.40
N GLN A 71 9.94 23.84 -22.99
CA GLN A 71 8.80 23.03 -22.62
C GLN A 71 9.18 22.15 -21.42
N TYR A 72 8.33 22.25 -20.41
CA TYR A 72 8.32 21.35 -19.27
C TYR A 72 7.07 20.50 -19.43
N GLU A 73 7.20 19.17 -19.46
CA GLU A 73 6.04 18.30 -19.23
C GLU A 73 5.72 18.37 -17.73
N GLU A 74 4.45 18.59 -17.41
CA GLU A 74 3.96 18.54 -16.04
C GLU A 74 3.73 17.07 -15.70
N GLU A 75 4.69 16.42 -15.04
CA GLU A 75 4.40 15.16 -14.37
C GLU A 75 3.76 15.45 -13.01
N ARG A 76 2.60 14.84 -12.80
CA ARG A 76 1.89 14.86 -11.52
C ARG A 76 2.71 14.01 -10.54
N ASN A 77 3.38 14.63 -9.56
CA ASN A 77 3.99 13.91 -8.44
C ASN A 77 2.95 12.98 -7.81
N LEU A 78 3.17 11.66 -7.92
CA LEU A 78 2.30 10.67 -7.33
C LEU A 78 2.40 10.80 -5.81
N THR A 79 1.27 10.86 -5.12
CA THR A 79 1.26 10.78 -3.66
C THR A 79 0.82 9.37 -3.24
N VAL A 80 1.66 8.66 -2.49
CA VAL A 80 1.31 7.33 -1.97
C VAL A 80 0.73 7.48 -0.56
N HIS A 81 -0.56 7.18 -0.43
CA HIS A 81 -1.26 7.15 0.84
C HIS A 81 -1.26 5.72 1.39
N VAL A 82 -0.52 5.48 2.45
CA VAL A 82 -0.49 4.19 3.15
C VAL A 82 -1.45 4.24 4.34
N LEU A 83 -2.36 3.27 4.38
CA LEU A 83 -3.39 3.11 5.40
C LEU A 83 -3.26 1.68 5.96
N VAL A 84 -2.81 1.54 7.20
CA VAL A 84 -2.65 0.22 7.86
C VAL A 84 -3.71 0.04 8.93
N ASP A 85 -4.50 -1.02 8.83
CA ASP A 85 -5.48 -1.40 9.82
C ASP A 85 -4.78 -1.79 11.13
N ALA A 86 -5.24 -1.22 12.23
CA ALA A 86 -4.74 -1.48 13.57
C ALA A 86 -5.88 -1.92 14.51
N SER A 87 -6.93 -2.53 13.97
CA SER A 87 -7.98 -3.23 14.73
C SER A 87 -7.42 -4.40 15.53
N ALA A 88 -8.23 -4.96 16.43
CA ALA A 88 -7.85 -6.14 17.20
C ALA A 88 -7.68 -7.40 16.34
N SER A 89 -8.37 -7.52 15.20
CA SER A 89 -8.20 -8.67 14.29
C SER A 89 -6.81 -8.72 13.64
N MET A 90 -6.10 -7.59 13.59
CA MET A 90 -4.73 -7.47 13.10
C MET A 90 -3.68 -7.91 14.14
N ASP A 91 -4.04 -8.02 15.42
CA ASP A 91 -3.21 -8.58 16.50
C ASP A 91 -3.26 -10.12 16.49
N PHE A 92 -2.82 -10.72 15.39
CA PHE A 92 -2.87 -12.16 15.18
C PHE A 92 -1.57 -12.72 14.60
N GLY A 93 -1.20 -13.91 15.05
CA GLY A 93 0.04 -14.61 14.69
C GLY A 93 1.16 -14.33 15.69
N ASP A 94 2.34 -14.87 15.42
CA ASP A 94 3.50 -14.72 16.29
C ASP A 94 4.77 -14.40 15.48
N GLY A 95 5.70 -13.69 16.13
CA GLY A 95 7.01 -13.39 15.56
C GLY A 95 6.92 -12.74 14.17
N PRO A 96 7.68 -13.21 13.16
CA PRO A 96 7.73 -12.57 11.85
C PRO A 96 6.44 -12.72 11.04
N ALA A 97 5.54 -13.64 11.42
CA ALA A 97 4.27 -13.89 10.75
C ALA A 97 3.10 -13.09 11.36
N HIS A 98 3.37 -12.20 12.31
CA HIS A 98 2.32 -11.39 12.90
C HIS A 98 1.71 -10.42 11.90
N LYS A 99 0.39 -10.42 11.77
CA LYS A 99 -0.35 -9.70 10.71
C LYS A 99 -0.08 -8.21 10.69
N PHE A 100 -0.23 -7.54 11.82
CA PHE A 100 0.00 -6.09 11.88
C PHE A 100 1.44 -5.73 11.53
N GLU A 101 2.44 -6.47 12.04
CA GLU A 101 3.85 -6.17 11.76
C GLU A 101 4.15 -6.40 10.28
N TYR A 102 3.71 -7.53 9.74
CA TYR A 102 3.91 -7.89 8.34
C TYR A 102 3.24 -6.85 7.42
N GLY A 103 1.97 -6.54 7.68
CA GLY A 103 1.22 -5.55 6.91
C GLY A 103 1.81 -4.16 6.99
N ALA A 104 2.26 -3.73 8.17
CA ALA A 104 2.94 -2.46 8.34
C ALA A 104 4.28 -2.42 7.61
N LYS A 105 5.05 -3.52 7.57
CA LYS A 105 6.27 -3.60 6.74
C LYS A 105 5.97 -3.42 5.27
N VAL A 106 4.90 -4.02 4.74
CA VAL A 106 4.48 -3.79 3.35
C VAL A 106 4.21 -2.31 3.11
N GLY A 107 3.42 -1.68 3.98
CA GLY A 107 3.16 -0.24 3.90
C GLY A 107 4.43 0.61 4.00
N LEU A 108 5.37 0.25 4.89
CA LEU A 108 6.63 0.95 5.08
C LEU A 108 7.54 0.79 3.85
N GLY A 109 7.51 -0.38 3.19
CA GLY A 109 8.18 -0.62 1.92
C GLY A 109 7.66 0.33 0.83
N PHE A 110 6.35 0.50 0.71
CA PHE A 110 5.76 1.50 -0.20
C PHE A 110 6.23 2.92 0.14
N ALA A 111 6.16 3.32 1.40
CA ALA A 111 6.62 4.65 1.83
C ALA A 111 8.11 4.87 1.55
N TYR A 112 8.93 3.85 1.78
CA TYR A 112 10.37 3.88 1.53
C TYR A 112 10.69 4.07 0.05
N LEU A 113 10.19 3.17 -0.80
CA LEU A 113 10.44 3.24 -2.25
C LEU A 113 9.89 4.53 -2.86
N THR A 114 8.74 5.00 -2.37
CA THR A 114 8.18 6.30 -2.78
C THR A 114 9.12 7.45 -2.44
N ALA A 115 9.74 7.43 -1.26
CA ALA A 115 10.67 8.47 -0.83
C ALA A 115 12.00 8.44 -1.60
N GLU A 116 12.51 7.24 -1.92
CA GLU A 116 13.72 7.07 -2.75
C GLU A 116 13.48 7.60 -4.18
N GLU A 117 12.29 7.39 -4.73
CA GLU A 117 11.84 7.96 -6.02
C GLU A 117 11.46 9.44 -5.94
N HIS A 118 11.75 10.13 -4.82
CA HIS A 118 11.45 11.55 -4.59
C HIS A 118 9.97 11.94 -4.74
N ASN A 119 9.07 10.98 -4.53
CA ASN A 119 7.62 11.20 -4.49
C ASN A 119 7.14 11.41 -3.05
N ASP A 120 5.90 11.90 -2.90
CA ASP A 120 5.33 12.15 -1.59
C ASP A 120 4.62 10.91 -1.03
N PHE A 121 4.79 10.66 0.26
CA PHE A 121 3.98 9.65 0.96
C PHE A 121 3.30 10.23 2.19
N LEU A 122 2.16 9.64 2.56
CA LEU A 122 1.51 9.85 3.84
C LEU A 122 1.26 8.48 4.47
N PHE A 123 1.64 8.31 5.74
CA PHE A 123 1.52 7.04 6.44
C PHE A 123 0.55 7.18 7.60
N SER A 124 -0.52 6.39 7.57
CA SER A 124 -1.55 6.39 8.60
C SER A 124 -1.85 4.97 9.06
N THR A 125 -2.14 4.82 10.34
CA THR A 125 -2.85 3.66 10.86
C THR A 125 -4.33 4.02 11.07
N PHE A 126 -5.23 3.05 11.09
CA PHE A 126 -6.63 3.31 11.36
C PHE A 126 -7.29 2.26 12.26
N ARG A 127 -8.33 2.72 12.95
CA ARG A 127 -9.27 1.95 13.78
C ARG A 127 -10.67 2.52 13.56
N GLU A 128 -11.22 3.21 14.55
CA GLU A 128 -12.39 4.10 14.42
C GLU A 128 -12.13 5.31 13.50
N ARG A 129 -10.87 5.72 13.35
CA ARG A 129 -10.44 6.82 12.47
C ARG A 129 -9.00 6.67 12.02
N ALA A 130 -8.66 7.28 10.90
CA ALA A 130 -7.29 7.33 10.40
C ALA A 130 -6.44 8.36 11.19
N GLU A 131 -5.33 7.88 11.76
CA GLU A 131 -4.32 8.62 12.49
C GLU A 131 -3.03 8.68 11.68
N ARG A 132 -2.52 9.90 11.44
CA ARG A 132 -1.25 10.06 10.74
C ARG A 132 -0.08 9.77 11.67
N LEU A 133 0.84 8.94 11.21
CA LEU A 133 2.10 8.65 11.90
C LEU A 133 3.25 9.53 11.39
N ASP A 134 3.19 9.95 10.12
CA ASP A 134 4.18 10.85 9.54
C ASP A 134 3.90 12.33 9.88
N ALA A 135 4.93 13.17 9.76
CA ALA A 135 4.94 14.63 9.93
C ALA A 135 4.90 15.40 8.60
N GLY A 136 4.70 14.72 7.47
CA GLY A 136 4.48 15.30 6.15
C GLY A 136 5.78 15.57 5.38
N ARG A 137 6.84 14.84 5.74
CA ARG A 137 8.12 14.82 5.00
C ARG A 137 8.20 13.47 4.29
N SER A 138 8.76 13.45 3.08
CA SER A 138 8.86 12.22 2.28
C SER A 138 10.33 11.85 2.09
N ASN A 139 10.98 11.38 3.15
CA ASN A 139 12.39 10.99 3.14
C ASN A 139 12.66 9.81 4.08
N ARG A 140 13.82 9.17 3.93
CA ARG A 140 14.25 8.02 4.76
C ARG A 140 14.18 8.27 6.27
N GLY A 141 14.45 9.49 6.73
CA GLY A 141 14.32 9.85 8.14
C GLY A 141 12.89 9.79 8.65
N GLU A 142 11.93 10.22 7.83
CA GLU A 142 10.50 10.08 8.17
C GLU A 142 10.06 8.62 8.20
N VAL A 143 10.58 7.78 7.29
CA VAL A 143 10.27 6.34 7.30
C VAL A 143 10.77 5.67 8.58
N LEU A 144 11.95 6.07 9.07
CA LEU A 144 12.46 5.63 10.39
C LEU A 144 11.56 6.10 11.54
N ASP A 145 11.12 7.35 11.52
CA ASP A 145 10.17 7.88 12.52
C ASP A 145 8.86 7.06 12.48
N CYS A 146 8.35 6.72 11.30
CA CYS A 146 7.18 5.86 11.12
C CYS A 146 7.39 4.44 11.66
N ILE A 147 8.58 3.84 11.47
CA ILE A 147 8.92 2.53 12.06
C ILE A 147 8.77 2.58 13.58
N ASP A 148 9.28 3.63 14.24
CA ASP A 148 9.17 3.79 15.69
C ASP A 148 7.70 3.95 16.13
N GLN A 149 6.89 4.71 15.38
CA GLN A 149 5.46 4.86 15.67
C GLN A 149 4.68 3.56 15.47
N VAL A 150 4.96 2.80 14.40
CA VAL A 150 4.36 1.48 14.15
C VAL A 150 4.72 0.51 15.27
N ASN A 151 5.98 0.47 15.69
CA ASN A 151 6.43 -0.38 16.80
C ASN A 151 5.78 -0.01 18.15
N ALA A 152 5.37 1.24 18.31
CA ALA A 152 4.63 1.72 19.48
C ALA A 152 3.10 1.54 19.36
N THR A 153 2.61 1.10 18.19
CA THR A 153 1.18 0.90 17.93
C THR A 153 0.75 -0.48 18.41
N ASP A 154 -0.27 -0.49 19.27
CA ASP A 154 -0.87 -1.69 19.86
C ASP A 154 -2.22 -1.98 19.18
N PRO A 155 -2.35 -2.95 18.24
CA PRO A 155 -3.58 -3.15 17.49
C PRO A 155 -4.72 -3.60 18.41
N ARG A 156 -5.85 -2.91 18.35
CA ARG A 156 -6.96 -3.07 19.30
C ARG A 156 -8.23 -2.39 18.82
N GLY A 157 -9.36 -2.78 19.42
CA GLY A 157 -10.66 -2.22 19.11
C GLY A 157 -11.20 -2.66 17.75
N GLU A 158 -12.36 -2.10 17.40
CA GLU A 158 -13.07 -2.38 16.16
C GLU A 158 -12.72 -1.35 15.07
N THR A 159 -12.96 -1.73 13.81
CA THR A 159 -12.84 -0.85 12.65
C THR A 159 -14.11 -0.90 11.80
N ASP A 160 -14.73 0.26 11.55
CA ASP A 160 -15.69 0.40 10.44
C ASP A 160 -14.92 0.89 9.20
N LEU A 161 -14.53 -0.07 8.36
CA LEU A 161 -13.68 0.22 7.20
C LEU A 161 -14.36 1.20 6.22
N ALA A 162 -15.68 1.15 6.08
CA ALA A 162 -16.39 2.06 5.18
C ALA A 162 -16.33 3.50 5.69
N GLU A 163 -16.68 3.72 6.96
CA GLU A 163 -16.67 5.06 7.56
C GLU A 163 -15.27 5.68 7.56
N VAL A 164 -14.25 4.89 7.90
CA VAL A 164 -12.86 5.35 7.98
C VAL A 164 -12.32 5.77 6.62
N LEU A 165 -12.52 4.93 5.59
CA LEU A 165 -12.00 5.21 4.25
C LEU A 165 -12.77 6.35 3.58
N GLU A 166 -14.09 6.43 3.79
CA GLU A 166 -14.90 7.57 3.34
C GLU A 166 -14.42 8.88 3.96
N ALA A 167 -14.19 8.91 5.28
CA ALA A 167 -13.66 10.09 5.96
C ALA A 167 -12.22 10.43 5.55
N TYR A 168 -11.41 9.43 5.16
CA TYR A 168 -10.05 9.65 4.70
C TYR A 168 -9.99 10.18 3.26
N ALA A 169 -10.95 9.82 2.40
CA ALA A 169 -10.96 10.19 0.98
C ALA A 169 -10.81 11.72 0.74
N ASP A 170 -11.34 12.55 1.64
CA ASP A 170 -11.21 14.02 1.58
C ASP A 170 -9.78 14.54 1.76
N ARG A 171 -8.86 13.70 2.26
CA ARG A 171 -7.43 14.03 2.40
C ARG A 171 -6.67 13.84 1.09
N ILE A 172 -7.20 13.05 0.15
CA ILE A 172 -6.58 12.78 -1.15
C ILE A 172 -6.96 13.90 -2.11
N ARG A 173 -5.97 14.67 -2.55
CA ARG A 173 -6.17 15.91 -3.35
C ARG A 173 -5.44 15.92 -4.69
N THR A 174 -4.55 14.96 -4.87
CA THR A 174 -3.62 14.85 -5.99
C THR A 174 -3.75 13.47 -6.61
N ARG A 175 -3.13 13.28 -7.77
CA ARG A 175 -2.97 11.94 -8.34
C ARG A 175 -2.25 11.05 -7.34
N SER A 176 -2.86 9.94 -6.97
CA SER A 176 -2.44 9.17 -5.81
C SER A 176 -2.56 7.67 -6.01
N LEU A 177 -1.76 6.93 -5.26
CA LEU A 177 -1.98 5.51 -4.99
C LEU A 177 -2.38 5.38 -3.53
N ALA A 178 -3.54 4.81 -3.24
CA ALA A 178 -3.94 4.45 -1.89
C ALA A 178 -3.64 2.97 -1.64
N VAL A 179 -2.68 2.69 -0.75
CA VAL A 179 -2.34 1.34 -0.30
C VAL A 179 -3.07 1.10 1.01
N VAL A 180 -4.09 0.25 0.98
CA VAL A 180 -4.90 -0.12 2.15
C VAL A 180 -4.51 -1.51 2.60
N VAL A 181 -3.92 -1.63 3.78
CA VAL A 181 -3.50 -2.89 4.38
C VAL A 181 -4.50 -3.27 5.47
N THR A 182 -5.35 -4.27 5.21
CA THR A 182 -6.41 -4.71 6.12
C THR A 182 -6.73 -6.17 5.83
N ASP A 183 -7.16 -6.93 6.84
CA ASP A 183 -7.53 -8.34 6.69
C ASP A 183 -8.89 -8.55 5.98
N CYS A 184 -9.65 -7.47 5.74
CA CYS A 184 -10.96 -7.46 5.09
C CYS A 184 -11.99 -8.42 5.72
N LEU A 185 -11.95 -8.64 7.03
CA LEU A 185 -12.90 -9.57 7.69
C LEU A 185 -14.32 -9.00 7.84
N ALA A 186 -14.50 -7.68 7.66
CA ALA A 186 -15.82 -7.04 7.60
C ALA A 186 -16.67 -7.55 6.43
N GLU A 187 -17.99 -7.33 6.48
CA GLU A 187 -18.91 -7.78 5.43
C GLU A 187 -18.43 -7.32 4.02
N PRO A 188 -18.47 -8.18 2.98
CA PRO A 188 -17.89 -7.84 1.67
C PRO A 188 -18.47 -6.57 1.03
N GLY A 189 -19.74 -6.26 1.33
CA GLY A 189 -20.36 -5.01 0.90
C GLY A 189 -19.73 -3.78 1.55
N THR A 190 -19.47 -3.83 2.86
CA THR A 190 -18.82 -2.76 3.62
C THR A 190 -17.39 -2.52 3.14
N VAL A 191 -16.62 -3.59 2.93
CA VAL A 191 -15.25 -3.50 2.37
C VAL A 191 -15.27 -2.81 1.01
N ALA A 192 -16.15 -3.25 0.12
CA ALA A 192 -16.28 -2.65 -1.21
C ALA A 192 -16.67 -1.17 -1.15
N SER A 193 -17.64 -0.80 -0.29
CA SER A 193 -18.05 0.60 -0.14
C SER A 193 -16.93 1.50 0.38
N GLY A 194 -16.12 1.04 1.34
CA GLY A 194 -14.95 1.79 1.81
C GLY A 194 -13.91 2.01 0.72
N VAL A 195 -13.60 0.97 -0.05
CA VAL A 195 -12.65 1.05 -1.18
C VAL A 195 -13.20 1.95 -2.30
N GLU A 196 -14.49 1.84 -2.62
CA GLU A 196 -15.18 2.69 -3.59
C GLU A 196 -15.07 4.17 -3.23
N ALA A 197 -15.10 4.54 -1.94
CA ALA A 197 -14.96 5.93 -1.51
C ALA A 197 -13.58 6.54 -1.83
N LEU A 198 -12.53 5.72 -1.90
CA LEU A 198 -11.18 6.15 -2.30
C LEU A 198 -11.02 6.25 -3.82
N LEU A 199 -11.74 5.43 -4.58
CA LEU A 199 -11.64 5.38 -6.04
C LEU A 199 -12.13 6.69 -6.67
N ARG A 200 -11.23 7.32 -7.43
CA ARG A 200 -11.48 8.52 -8.23
C ARG A 200 -10.68 8.42 -9.52
N ASP A 201 -10.99 9.25 -10.53
CA ASP A 201 -10.30 9.21 -11.83
C ASP A 201 -8.75 9.33 -11.73
N ASP A 202 -8.24 9.95 -10.65
CA ASP A 202 -6.81 10.15 -10.42
C ASP A 202 -6.22 9.28 -9.28
N VAL A 203 -7.01 8.36 -8.71
CA VAL A 203 -6.64 7.60 -7.52
C VAL A 203 -6.74 6.10 -7.80
N ASP A 204 -5.58 5.46 -7.90
CA ASP A 204 -5.48 4.00 -7.92
C ASP A 204 -5.56 3.47 -6.48
N VAL A 205 -6.20 2.33 -6.26
CA VAL A 205 -6.31 1.70 -4.93
C VAL A 205 -5.76 0.29 -5.00
N LEU A 206 -4.84 -0.01 -4.08
CA LEU A 206 -4.29 -1.34 -3.85
C LEU A 206 -4.69 -1.81 -2.44
N VAL A 207 -5.44 -2.91 -2.36
CA VAL A 207 -5.79 -3.57 -1.10
C VAL A 207 -4.85 -4.74 -0.85
N VAL A 208 -4.08 -4.68 0.23
CA VAL A 208 -3.20 -5.77 0.67
C VAL A 208 -3.83 -6.47 1.85
N ARG A 209 -4.12 -7.77 1.70
CA ARG A 209 -4.71 -8.61 2.74
C ARG A 209 -3.67 -9.51 3.37
N PRO A 210 -3.09 -9.16 4.54
CA PRO A 210 -2.24 -10.08 5.28
C PRO A 210 -3.11 -11.18 5.89
N VAL A 211 -2.71 -12.43 5.68
CA VAL A 211 -3.38 -13.62 6.24
C VAL A 211 -2.34 -14.51 6.89
N ALA A 212 -2.55 -14.82 8.16
CA ALA A 212 -1.69 -15.75 8.88
C ALA A 212 -1.99 -17.20 8.49
N PRO A 213 -0.97 -18.08 8.42
CA PRO A 213 -1.18 -19.51 8.18
C PRO A 213 -2.21 -20.13 9.14
N GLU A 214 -2.15 -19.75 10.41
CA GLU A 214 -3.02 -20.25 11.48
C GLU A 214 -4.45 -19.70 11.40
N GLU A 215 -4.69 -18.58 10.71
CA GLU A 215 -6.05 -18.18 10.37
C GLU A 215 -6.63 -19.19 9.39
N ARG A 216 -5.90 -19.57 8.33
CA ARG A 216 -6.42 -20.50 7.33
C ARG A 216 -6.56 -21.93 7.81
N ASP A 217 -5.56 -22.45 8.51
CA ASP A 217 -5.57 -23.80 9.06
C ASP A 217 -5.19 -23.77 10.54
N PRO A 218 -6.17 -23.49 11.43
CA PRO A 218 -5.93 -23.46 12.86
C PRO A 218 -5.41 -24.81 13.38
N ASP A 219 -4.26 -24.83 14.05
CA ASP A 219 -3.69 -26.03 14.68
C ASP A 219 -4.36 -26.34 16.03
N VAL A 220 -5.67 -26.58 15.96
CA VAL A 220 -6.51 -26.91 17.12
C VAL A 220 -7.24 -28.20 16.82
N VAL A 221 -7.26 -29.14 17.76
CA VAL A 221 -8.06 -30.37 17.67
C VAL A 221 -8.73 -30.65 19.00
N GLY A 222 -10.04 -30.89 18.98
CA GLY A 222 -10.81 -31.21 20.18
C GLY A 222 -11.58 -30.01 20.75
N ASP A 223 -11.85 -30.03 22.05
CA ASP A 223 -12.61 -28.96 22.70
C ASP A 223 -11.80 -27.66 22.71
N ALA A 224 -12.34 -26.64 22.05
CA ALA A 224 -11.71 -25.33 21.94
C ALA A 224 -12.69 -24.21 22.29
N LEU A 225 -12.14 -23.13 22.83
CA LEU A 225 -12.82 -21.87 23.00
C LEU A 225 -12.30 -20.91 21.93
N PHE A 226 -13.18 -20.52 21.02
CA PHE A 226 -12.92 -19.46 20.05
C PHE A 226 -13.33 -18.13 20.67
N VAL A 227 -12.45 -17.14 20.57
CA VAL A 227 -12.70 -15.79 21.04
C VAL A 227 -12.60 -14.88 19.83
N ASP A 228 -13.64 -14.10 19.59
CA ASP A 228 -13.62 -13.05 18.59
C ASP A 228 -12.72 -11.90 19.09
N PRO A 229 -11.69 -11.48 18.34
CA PRO A 229 -10.70 -10.52 18.83
C PRO A 229 -11.27 -9.10 19.00
N GLU A 230 -12.35 -8.76 18.28
CA GLU A 230 -12.92 -7.41 18.31
C GLU A 230 -14.04 -7.29 19.34
N THR A 231 -14.90 -8.31 19.42
CA THR A 231 -16.11 -8.28 20.27
C THR A 231 -15.97 -9.04 21.58
N GLU A 232 -14.84 -9.75 21.78
CA GLU A 232 -14.61 -10.71 22.88
C GLU A 232 -15.66 -11.84 22.95
N ALA A 233 -16.42 -12.06 21.88
CA ALA A 233 -17.46 -13.08 21.85
C ALA A 233 -16.87 -14.49 21.93
N GLU A 234 -17.29 -15.24 22.94
CA GLU A 234 -16.82 -16.61 23.17
C GLU A 234 -17.71 -17.66 22.49
N ARG A 235 -17.08 -18.61 21.80
CA ARG A 235 -17.74 -19.80 21.26
C ARG A 235 -16.98 -21.06 21.62
N ARG A 236 -17.60 -21.91 22.46
CA ARG A 236 -17.11 -23.26 22.73
C ARG A 236 -17.57 -24.23 21.66
N SER A 237 -16.64 -24.96 21.08
CA SER A 237 -16.96 -25.99 20.08
C SER A 237 -15.91 -27.08 20.08
N TYR A 238 -16.32 -28.29 19.73
CA TYR A 238 -15.39 -29.36 19.40
C TYR A 238 -14.87 -29.15 17.97
N PHE A 239 -13.61 -28.77 17.84
CA PHE A 239 -12.94 -28.57 16.56
C PHE A 239 -12.51 -29.90 15.96
N SER A 240 -13.39 -30.42 15.11
CA SER A 240 -13.18 -31.64 14.33
C SER A 240 -12.72 -31.31 12.91
N GLY A 241 -12.22 -32.30 12.18
CA GLY A 241 -11.88 -32.12 10.76
C GLY A 241 -13.06 -31.67 9.88
N SER A 242 -14.31 -31.95 10.25
CA SER A 242 -15.47 -31.41 9.52
C SER A 242 -15.70 -29.93 9.80
N LEU A 243 -15.48 -29.49 11.05
CA LEU A 243 -15.59 -28.08 11.41
C LEU A 243 -14.46 -27.27 10.77
N ALA A 244 -13.23 -27.81 10.75
CA ALA A 244 -12.08 -27.19 10.06
C ALA A 244 -12.35 -26.99 8.56
N ARG A 245 -12.94 -27.98 7.88
CA ARG A 245 -13.36 -27.84 6.46
C ARG A 245 -14.46 -26.81 6.27
N GLN A 246 -15.45 -26.76 7.17
CA GLN A 246 -16.52 -25.77 7.10
C GLN A 246 -16.00 -24.36 7.33
N TYR A 247 -15.06 -24.20 8.27
CA TYR A 247 -14.38 -22.94 8.54
C TYR A 247 -13.63 -22.45 7.30
N ARG A 248 -12.74 -23.28 6.73
CA ARG A 248 -12.01 -22.96 5.49
C ARG A 248 -12.93 -22.58 4.35
N SER A 249 -13.96 -23.39 4.09
CA SER A 249 -14.93 -23.10 3.04
C SER A 249 -15.65 -21.77 3.24
N ARG A 250 -15.93 -21.35 4.48
CA ARG A 250 -16.55 -20.04 4.75
C ARG A 250 -15.58 -18.89 4.55
N LEU A 251 -14.33 -19.06 4.98
CA LEU A 251 -13.27 -18.07 4.77
C LEU A 251 -13.01 -17.90 3.27
N ASP A 252 -12.86 -18.98 2.52
CA ASP A 252 -12.65 -18.96 1.08
C ASP A 252 -13.83 -18.25 0.36
N THR A 253 -15.07 -18.60 0.69
CA THR A 253 -16.25 -17.92 0.13
C THR A 253 -16.30 -16.43 0.47
N HIS A 254 -15.87 -16.04 1.67
CA HIS A 254 -15.81 -14.63 2.06
C HIS A 254 -14.73 -13.88 1.27
N VAL A 255 -13.53 -14.44 1.20
CA VAL A 255 -12.38 -13.93 0.42
C VAL A 255 -12.79 -13.74 -1.04
N GLU A 256 -13.35 -14.76 -1.67
CA GLU A 256 -13.85 -14.70 -3.06
C GLU A 256 -14.89 -13.59 -3.23
N ALA A 257 -15.84 -13.46 -2.29
CA ALA A 257 -16.87 -12.43 -2.36
C ALA A 257 -16.31 -11.00 -2.22
N VAL A 258 -15.25 -10.79 -1.44
CA VAL A 258 -14.55 -9.51 -1.37
C VAL A 258 -13.80 -9.26 -2.68
N ASP A 259 -13.01 -10.24 -3.14
CA ASP A 259 -12.15 -10.12 -4.32
C ASP A 259 -12.98 -9.85 -5.59
N ASP A 260 -14.13 -10.52 -5.76
CA ASP A 260 -15.07 -10.27 -6.86
C ASP A 260 -15.57 -8.81 -6.86
N ARG A 261 -15.84 -8.25 -5.67
CA ARG A 261 -16.32 -6.87 -5.54
C ARG A 261 -15.22 -5.85 -5.79
N LEU A 262 -14.01 -6.07 -5.26
CA LEU A 262 -12.87 -5.20 -5.51
C LEU A 262 -12.47 -5.21 -6.99
N THR A 263 -12.45 -6.38 -7.62
CA THR A 263 -12.25 -6.53 -9.06
C THR A 263 -13.30 -5.77 -9.86
N ALA A 264 -14.58 -5.87 -9.49
CA ALA A 264 -15.66 -5.17 -10.17
C ALA A 264 -15.55 -3.64 -10.06
N LEU A 265 -14.95 -3.13 -8.98
CA LEU A 265 -14.63 -1.72 -8.79
C LEU A 265 -13.35 -1.27 -9.54
N GLY A 266 -12.55 -2.22 -10.05
CA GLY A 266 -11.26 -1.93 -10.67
C GLY A 266 -10.15 -1.62 -9.67
N ALA A 267 -10.33 -2.00 -8.40
CA ALA A 267 -9.28 -1.90 -7.39
C ALA A 267 -8.34 -3.12 -7.48
N ASP A 268 -7.04 -2.85 -7.48
CA ASP A 268 -6.04 -3.90 -7.35
C ASP A 268 -6.11 -4.46 -5.93
N HIS A 269 -6.00 -5.78 -5.81
CA HIS A 269 -6.03 -6.44 -4.51
C HIS A 269 -5.14 -7.66 -4.55
N THR A 270 -4.48 -7.92 -3.44
CA THR A 270 -3.57 -9.05 -3.31
C THR A 270 -3.61 -9.58 -1.89
N LEU A 271 -3.42 -10.89 -1.79
CA LEU A 271 -3.34 -11.58 -0.53
C LEU A 271 -1.90 -11.93 -0.26
N VAL A 272 -1.44 -11.64 0.96
CA VAL A 272 -0.10 -11.95 1.41
C VAL A 272 -0.16 -12.95 2.55
N ASP A 273 0.48 -14.10 2.37
CA ASP A 273 0.66 -15.09 3.42
C ASP A 273 1.79 -14.62 4.34
N THR A 274 1.48 -14.36 5.62
CA THR A 274 2.49 -13.84 6.55
C THR A 274 3.53 -14.89 6.96
N GLY A 275 3.31 -16.17 6.64
CA GLY A 275 4.29 -17.24 6.80
C GLY A 275 5.36 -17.26 5.71
N GLU A 276 5.17 -16.53 4.61
CA GLU A 276 6.17 -16.40 3.55
C GLU A 276 7.27 -15.39 3.89
N ALA A 277 8.41 -15.51 3.22
CA ALA A 277 9.49 -14.54 3.38
C ALA A 277 9.04 -13.16 2.86
N TYR A 278 9.19 -12.14 3.70
CA TYR A 278 8.71 -10.77 3.41
C TYR A 278 9.05 -10.26 2.00
N PHE A 279 10.30 -10.39 1.55
CA PHE A 279 10.72 -9.84 0.26
C PHE A 279 10.12 -10.58 -0.94
N ASP A 280 9.80 -11.87 -0.80
CA ASP A 280 9.15 -12.62 -1.87
C ASP A 280 7.71 -12.11 -2.06
N SER A 281 6.97 -11.95 -0.97
CA SER A 281 5.60 -11.46 -1.02
C SER A 281 5.53 -9.95 -1.32
N PHE A 282 6.48 -9.15 -0.83
CA PHE A 282 6.53 -7.72 -1.17
C PHE A 282 6.85 -7.51 -2.65
N ALA A 283 7.71 -8.34 -3.25
CA ALA A 283 7.98 -8.29 -4.69
C ALA A 283 6.73 -8.54 -5.53
N SER A 284 5.92 -9.54 -5.15
CA SER A 284 4.67 -9.82 -5.87
C SER A 284 3.67 -8.66 -5.73
N VAL A 285 3.57 -8.06 -4.55
CA VAL A 285 2.69 -6.91 -4.31
C VAL A 285 3.15 -5.69 -5.10
N TRP A 286 4.45 -5.43 -5.17
CA TRP A 286 5.03 -4.25 -5.82
C TRP A 286 5.00 -4.33 -7.35
N LEU A 287 5.26 -5.50 -7.92
CA LEU A 287 5.35 -5.68 -9.37
C LEU A 287 3.99 -5.90 -10.06
N GLY A 288 2.98 -6.35 -9.30
CA GLY A 288 1.65 -6.68 -9.83
C GLY A 288 1.57 -8.10 -10.36
#